data_AF-A0A5N1IS57-F1
#
_entry.id   AF-A0A5N1IS57-F1
#
_cell.length_a   1.000
_cell.length_b   1.000
_cell.length_c   1.000
_cell.angle_alpha   90.00
_cell.angle_beta   90.00
_cell.angle_gamma   90.00
#
_symmetry.space_group_name_H-M   'P 1'
#
loop_
_entity.id
_entity.type
_entity.pdbx_description
1 polymer ?
#
loop_
_entity_poly.entity_id
_entity_poly.type
_entity_poly.pdbx_seq_one_letter_code
_entity_poly.pdbx_strand_id
1 'polypeptide(L)'
;MEYDPNDRIGFYPIFYLGKLTDTITLGKEATRKNSNTQDDIKFRHARNFTFADNSKLKIKVDTAFKLTYNLNFKSFNEQSKRIEIDSTRSYRSFMVVVQNLSDSLISIGTFNNLEEIVRQAKDRSGNWVDIETPIEYYCATGARDVVLEPGEIAIAKLIRYKGNFKTECRLKYSKWGRTLYSNSFTDYIDSKQFSVPINKDNY
;
A
#
# COMPACT_ATOMS: atom_id res chain seq x y z
N MET A 1 16.07 -0.54 11.22
CA MET A 1 16.14 0.89 10.86
C MET A 1 14.69 1.38 10.67
N GLU A 2 14.37 2.67 10.80
CA GLU A 2 12.98 3.18 10.84
C GLU A 2 12.80 4.33 9.82
N TYR A 3 11.59 4.47 9.25
CA TYR A 3 11.31 5.29 8.06
C TYR A 3 11.26 6.79 8.37
N ASP A 4 11.69 7.62 7.41
CA ASP A 4 11.75 9.09 7.57
C ASP A 4 10.33 9.67 7.63
N PRO A 5 9.95 10.39 8.70
CA PRO A 5 8.61 10.98 8.83
C PRO A 5 8.32 12.11 7.82
N ASN A 6 9.33 12.63 7.11
CA ASN A 6 9.13 13.64 6.06
C ASN A 6 8.63 13.04 4.74
N ASP A 7 8.85 11.73 4.54
CA ASP A 7 8.30 11.02 3.39
C ASP A 7 6.89 10.53 3.75
N ARG A 8 5.91 11.38 3.42
CA ARG A 8 4.50 11.18 3.77
C ARG A 8 3.73 10.46 2.67
N ILE A 9 4.41 9.88 1.69
CA ILE A 9 3.75 9.14 0.62
C ILE A 9 3.26 7.79 1.16
N GLY A 10 1.99 7.48 0.93
CA GLY A 10 1.35 6.22 1.24
C GLY A 10 1.94 5.08 0.40
N PHE A 11 3.04 4.50 0.90
CA PHE A 11 3.73 3.41 0.23
C PHE A 11 3.40 2.06 0.89
N TYR A 12 2.72 1.21 0.12
CA TYR A 12 2.11 -0.06 0.52
C TYR A 12 2.45 -1.17 -0.48
N PRO A 13 3.73 -1.58 -0.56
CA PRO A 13 4.19 -2.55 -1.54
C PRO A 13 3.55 -3.92 -1.33
N ILE A 14 3.11 -4.53 -2.43
CA ILE A 14 2.38 -5.80 -2.49
C ILE A 14 3.35 -6.96 -2.71
N PHE A 15 3.27 -7.93 -1.81
CA PHE A 15 4.12 -9.13 -1.77
C PHE A 15 3.37 -10.41 -2.14
N TYR A 16 2.05 -10.34 -2.21
CA TYR A 16 1.22 -11.46 -2.62
C TYR A 16 -0.04 -10.94 -3.31
N LEU A 17 -0.45 -11.62 -4.39
CA LEU A 17 -1.70 -11.40 -5.11
C LEU A 17 -2.22 -12.75 -5.59
N GLY A 18 -3.37 -13.18 -5.09
CA GLY A 18 -3.95 -14.46 -5.48
C GLY A 18 -5.01 -15.00 -4.53
N LYS A 19 -5.33 -16.28 -4.68
CA LYS A 19 -6.35 -16.98 -3.88
C LYS A 19 -5.98 -17.05 -2.40
N LEU A 20 -6.96 -16.87 -1.53
CA LEU A 20 -6.79 -17.18 -0.12
C LEU A 20 -6.58 -18.70 0.06
N THR A 21 -5.49 -19.07 0.72
CA THR A 21 -5.12 -20.46 1.05
C THR A 21 -4.67 -20.56 2.50
N ASP A 22 -4.61 -21.78 3.02
CA ASP A 22 -4.19 -22.03 4.42
C ASP A 22 -2.72 -21.64 4.68
N THR A 23 -1.89 -21.62 3.63
CA THR A 23 -0.49 -21.20 3.70
C THR A 23 -0.16 -20.29 2.54
N ILE A 24 0.46 -19.15 2.84
CA ILE A 24 0.92 -18.18 1.86
C ILE A 24 2.39 -17.88 2.16
N THR A 25 3.25 -18.13 1.18
CA THR A 25 4.67 -17.80 1.25
C THR A 25 4.89 -16.40 0.71
N LEU A 26 5.30 -15.47 1.57
CA LEU A 26 5.68 -14.12 1.17
C LEU A 26 7.10 -14.16 0.58
N GLY A 27 7.21 -14.08 -0.74
CA GLY A 27 8.48 -14.13 -1.48
C GLY A 27 9.06 -12.75 -1.81
N LYS A 28 9.82 -12.67 -2.92
CA LYS A 28 10.12 -11.40 -3.60
C LYS A 28 8.81 -10.72 -4.01
N GLU A 29 8.79 -9.39 -4.16
CA GLU A 29 7.61 -8.62 -4.59
C GLU A 29 6.83 -9.38 -5.68
N ALA A 30 5.50 -9.39 -5.58
CA ALA A 30 4.66 -10.23 -6.42
C ALA A 30 5.08 -10.03 -7.90
N THR A 31 5.68 -11.07 -8.48
CA THR A 31 6.14 -11.00 -9.87
C THR A 31 4.92 -10.81 -10.74
N ARG A 32 4.97 -9.78 -11.58
CA ARG A 32 3.94 -9.44 -12.57
C ARG A 32 3.47 -10.73 -13.24
N LYS A 33 2.20 -11.12 -13.05
CA LYS A 33 1.61 -12.15 -13.92
C LYS A 33 1.65 -11.55 -15.34
N ASN A 34 2.41 -12.19 -16.23
CA ASN A 34 2.35 -11.88 -17.66
C ASN A 34 0.99 -12.34 -18.15
N SER A 35 0.03 -11.45 -18.10
CA SER A 35 -1.31 -11.69 -18.61
C SER A 35 -1.30 -11.37 -20.11
N ASN A 36 -1.88 -12.27 -20.91
CA ASN A 36 -1.98 -12.11 -22.36
C ASN A 36 -2.92 -10.93 -22.69
N THR A 37 -2.95 -10.49 -23.95
CA THR A 37 -3.74 -9.32 -24.41
C THR A 37 -5.23 -9.36 -24.04
N GLN A 38 -5.80 -10.54 -23.84
CA GLN A 38 -7.21 -10.74 -23.47
C GLN A 38 -7.48 -10.39 -21.98
N ASP A 39 -6.50 -10.62 -21.11
CA ASP A 39 -6.57 -10.24 -19.70
C ASP A 39 -6.46 -8.70 -19.55
N ASP A 40 -5.67 -8.03 -20.38
CA ASP A 40 -5.54 -6.56 -20.37
C ASP A 40 -6.89 -5.87 -20.64
N ILE A 41 -7.78 -6.46 -21.47
CA ILE A 41 -9.14 -5.95 -21.68
C ILE A 41 -10.00 -6.16 -20.43
N LYS A 42 -9.99 -7.37 -19.84
CA LYS A 42 -10.69 -7.70 -18.60
C LYS A 42 -10.31 -6.74 -17.45
N PHE A 43 -9.03 -6.42 -17.31
CA PHE A 43 -8.52 -5.50 -16.29
C PHE A 43 -8.84 -4.03 -16.57
N ARG A 44 -8.83 -3.59 -17.84
CA ARG A 44 -9.32 -2.25 -18.22
C ARG A 44 -10.77 -2.03 -17.82
N HIS A 45 -11.63 -3.04 -17.93
CA HIS A 45 -13.02 -2.94 -17.48
C HIS A 45 -13.16 -2.94 -15.95
N ALA A 46 -12.23 -3.55 -15.20
CA ALA A 46 -12.23 -3.48 -13.73
C ALA A 46 -12.07 -2.03 -13.19
N ARG A 47 -11.48 -1.12 -13.98
CA ARG A 47 -11.46 0.33 -13.66
C ARG A 47 -12.85 0.97 -13.66
N ASN A 48 -13.85 0.37 -14.31
CA ASN A 48 -15.09 1.07 -14.66
C ASN A 48 -16.34 0.62 -13.88
N PHE A 49 -16.32 -0.47 -13.09
CA PHE A 49 -17.61 -1.09 -12.71
C PHE A 49 -17.86 -1.48 -11.25
N THR A 50 -16.86 -1.51 -10.36
CA THR A 50 -17.13 -1.88 -8.95
C THR A 50 -16.58 -0.89 -7.96
N PHE A 51 -17.47 -0.08 -7.39
CA PHE A 51 -17.16 0.71 -6.22
C PHE A 51 -16.90 -0.20 -5.03
N ALA A 52 -15.71 -0.12 -4.46
CA ALA A 52 -15.40 -0.78 -3.19
C ALA A 52 -16.07 -0.02 -2.05
N ASP A 53 -16.84 -0.73 -1.25
CA ASP A 53 -17.26 -0.32 0.09
C ASP A 53 -16.97 -1.48 1.06
N ASN A 54 -17.24 -1.30 2.36
CA ASN A 54 -16.94 -2.30 3.38
C ASN A 54 -17.62 -3.66 3.17
N SER A 55 -18.67 -3.75 2.34
CA SER A 55 -19.31 -5.03 1.98
C SER A 55 -18.60 -5.77 0.85
N LYS A 56 -17.81 -5.04 0.04
CA LYS A 56 -17.17 -5.55 -1.18
C LYS A 56 -15.65 -5.69 -1.07
N LEU A 57 -15.02 -4.85 -0.26
CA LEU A 57 -13.58 -4.86 -0.04
C LEU A 57 -13.30 -4.75 1.46
N LYS A 58 -12.45 -5.64 1.96
CA LYS A 58 -12.01 -5.62 3.35
C LYS A 58 -10.52 -5.36 3.44
N ILE A 59 -10.15 -4.37 4.24
CA ILE A 59 -8.75 -4.07 4.57
C ILE A 59 -8.53 -4.41 6.04
N LYS A 60 -7.50 -5.21 6.33
CA LYS A 60 -7.10 -5.54 7.69
C LYS A 60 -5.61 -5.29 7.88
N VAL A 61 -5.26 -4.61 8.96
CA VAL A 61 -3.87 -4.50 9.43
C VAL A 61 -3.65 -5.49 10.56
N ASP A 62 -2.69 -6.38 10.37
CA ASP A 62 -2.26 -7.33 11.37
C ASP A 62 -0.92 -6.89 11.98
N THR A 63 -0.96 -6.58 13.27
CA THR A 63 0.21 -6.13 14.05
C THR A 63 0.87 -7.26 14.84
N ALA A 64 0.32 -8.47 14.81
CA ALA A 64 0.89 -9.63 15.51
C ALA A 64 2.07 -10.22 14.71
N PHE A 65 1.99 -10.18 13.38
CA PHE A 65 3.08 -10.61 12.51
C PHE A 65 4.22 -9.58 12.48
N LYS A 66 5.41 -10.02 12.84
CA LYS A 66 6.63 -9.20 12.76
C LYS A 66 7.21 -9.31 11.35
N LEU A 67 6.98 -8.30 10.53
CA LEU A 67 7.51 -8.21 9.18
C LEU A 67 8.63 -7.16 9.07
N THR A 68 9.43 -7.34 8.02
CA THR A 68 10.44 -6.38 7.59
C THR A 68 10.25 -6.09 6.10
N TYR A 69 10.41 -4.82 5.71
CA TYR A 69 10.54 -4.37 4.33
C TYR A 69 11.99 -3.95 4.08
N ASN A 70 12.61 -4.47 3.03
CA ASN A 70 13.97 -4.13 2.63
C ASN A 70 13.92 -3.21 1.42
N LEU A 71 14.33 -1.96 1.61
CA LEU A 71 14.46 -0.97 0.54
C LEU A 71 15.90 -1.02 0.01
N ASN A 72 16.05 -1.37 -1.26
CA ASN A 72 17.35 -1.43 -1.93
C ASN A 72 17.60 -0.13 -2.70
N PHE A 73 18.59 0.64 -2.28
CA PHE A 73 19.09 1.79 -3.02
C PHE A 73 20.04 1.27 -4.10
N LYS A 74 19.85 1.75 -5.32
CA LYS A 74 20.62 1.31 -6.49
C LYS A 74 21.39 2.47 -7.06
N SER A 75 22.62 2.21 -7.47
CA SER A 75 23.49 3.18 -8.16
C SER A 75 23.99 2.58 -9.46
N PHE A 76 24.34 3.44 -10.41
CA PHE A 76 25.02 3.01 -11.63
C PHE A 76 26.51 2.87 -11.33
N ASN A 77 27.05 1.66 -11.53
CA ASN A 77 28.48 1.40 -11.41
C ASN A 77 29.15 1.62 -12.77
N GLU A 78 30.05 2.59 -12.85
CA GLU A 78 30.73 2.95 -14.10
C GLU A 78 31.71 1.88 -14.60
N GLN A 79 32.36 1.12 -13.70
CA GLN A 79 33.31 0.08 -14.09
C GLN A 79 32.60 -1.16 -14.64
N SER A 80 31.52 -1.60 -14.00
CA SER A 80 30.75 -2.76 -14.47
C SER A 80 29.70 -2.40 -15.52
N LYS A 81 29.43 -1.09 -15.72
CA LYS A 81 28.36 -0.55 -16.57
C LYS A 81 26.98 -1.15 -16.23
N ARG A 82 26.72 -1.43 -14.95
CA ARG A 82 25.49 -2.05 -14.46
C ARG A 82 24.89 -1.25 -13.31
N ILE A 83 23.58 -1.37 -13.15
CA ILE A 83 22.89 -0.92 -11.95
C ILE A 83 23.12 -1.97 -10.86
N GLU A 84 23.74 -1.56 -9.77
CA GLU A 84 24.05 -2.42 -8.62
C GLU A 84 23.33 -1.91 -7.38
N ILE A 85 23.15 -2.80 -6.40
CA ILE A 85 22.61 -2.41 -5.10
C ILE A 85 23.74 -1.75 -4.33
N ASP A 86 23.60 -0.45 -4.08
CA ASP A 86 24.54 0.35 -3.30
C ASP A 86 24.35 0.09 -1.80
N SER A 87 23.10 0.16 -1.34
CA SER A 87 22.77 -0.09 0.05
C SER A 87 21.38 -0.68 0.21
N THR A 88 21.16 -1.38 1.33
CA THR A 88 19.85 -1.92 1.72
C THR A 88 19.46 -1.38 3.08
N ARG A 89 18.26 -0.80 3.20
CA ARG A 89 17.68 -0.37 4.47
C ARG A 89 16.49 -1.24 4.85
N SER A 90 16.55 -1.83 6.03
CA SER A 90 15.49 -2.69 6.56
C SER A 90 14.60 -1.94 7.55
N TYR A 91 13.31 -1.89 7.23
CA TYR A 91 12.26 -1.24 8.01
C TYR A 91 11.30 -2.24 8.62
N ARG A 92 10.93 -2.06 9.88
CA ARG A 92 9.83 -2.84 10.49
C ARG A 92 8.52 -2.51 9.78
N SER A 93 7.68 -3.52 9.58
CA SER A 93 6.39 -3.34 8.95
C SER A 93 5.30 -4.19 9.59
N PHE A 94 4.05 -3.74 9.42
CA PHE A 94 2.86 -4.54 9.65
C PHE A 94 2.36 -5.18 8.36
N MET A 95 1.58 -6.23 8.51
CA MET A 95 0.93 -6.87 7.37
C MET A 95 -0.39 -6.17 7.08
N VAL A 96 -0.62 -5.85 5.81
CA VAL A 96 -1.91 -5.37 5.32
C VAL A 96 -2.51 -6.45 4.43
N VAL A 97 -3.70 -6.92 4.76
CA VAL A 97 -4.46 -7.87 3.96
C VAL A 97 -5.64 -7.14 3.35
N VAL A 98 -5.73 -7.17 2.02
CA VAL A 98 -6.86 -6.64 1.26
C VAL A 98 -7.58 -7.82 0.63
N GLN A 99 -8.87 -7.95 0.85
CA GLN A 99 -9.68 -9.07 0.37
C GLN A 99 -10.87 -8.57 -0.45
N ASN A 100 -11.02 -9.12 -1.66
CA ASN A 100 -12.21 -8.91 -2.46
C ASN A 100 -13.33 -9.86 -2.00
N LEU A 101 -14.38 -9.28 -1.44
CA LEU A 101 -15.57 -9.98 -0.95
C LEU A 101 -16.72 -9.91 -1.96
N SER A 102 -16.55 -9.20 -3.07
CA SER A 102 -17.56 -9.08 -4.12
C SER A 102 -17.50 -10.23 -5.12
N ASP A 103 -18.52 -10.29 -5.97
CA ASP A 103 -18.60 -11.16 -7.15
C ASP A 103 -17.94 -10.56 -8.40
N SER A 104 -17.31 -9.39 -8.25
CA SER A 104 -16.78 -8.58 -9.34
C SER A 104 -15.28 -8.30 -9.15
N LEU A 105 -14.60 -7.88 -10.21
CA LEU A 105 -13.20 -7.45 -10.15
C LEU A 105 -13.08 -6.12 -9.38
N ILE A 106 -12.02 -5.96 -8.58
CA ILE A 106 -11.72 -4.70 -7.88
C ILE A 106 -10.26 -4.30 -8.14
N SER A 107 -10.06 -3.09 -8.69
CA SER A 107 -8.75 -2.46 -8.86
C SER A 107 -8.29 -1.79 -7.55
N ILE A 108 -7.15 -2.22 -7.03
CA ILE A 108 -6.60 -1.81 -5.72
C ILE A 108 -5.30 -1.01 -5.81
N GLY A 109 -4.74 -0.82 -7.01
CA GLY A 109 -3.61 0.06 -7.24
C GLY A 109 -2.88 -0.22 -8.55
N THR A 110 -1.64 0.24 -8.65
CA THR A 110 -0.73 -0.02 -9.79
C THR A 110 0.69 -0.26 -9.26
N PHE A 111 1.62 -0.65 -10.13
CA PHE A 111 3.05 -0.81 -9.78
C PHE A 111 3.35 -1.70 -8.57
N ASN A 112 2.54 -2.75 -8.33
CA ASN A 112 2.62 -3.58 -7.14
C ASN A 112 2.53 -2.78 -5.82
N ASN A 113 1.77 -1.69 -5.82
CA ASN A 113 1.51 -0.88 -4.64
C ASN A 113 0.01 -0.66 -4.49
N LEU A 114 -0.49 -0.59 -3.26
CA LEU A 114 -1.86 -0.15 -3.02
C LEU A 114 -1.95 1.35 -3.25
N GLU A 115 -2.89 1.79 -4.07
CA GLU A 115 -3.14 3.22 -4.33
C GLU A 115 -4.37 3.70 -3.56
N GLU A 116 -4.52 5.01 -3.45
CA GLU A 116 -5.67 5.65 -2.79
C GLU A 116 -5.83 5.26 -1.31
N ILE A 117 -4.80 4.64 -0.72
CA ILE A 117 -4.71 4.33 0.70
C ILE A 117 -3.80 5.36 1.36
N VAL A 118 -4.28 5.89 2.48
CA VAL A 118 -3.48 6.70 3.40
C VAL A 118 -3.66 6.22 4.83
N ARG A 119 -2.61 6.35 5.64
CA ARG A 119 -2.68 6.14 7.08
C ARG A 119 -3.30 7.37 7.74
N GLN A 120 -4.28 7.11 8.58
CA GLN A 120 -4.79 8.07 9.56
C GLN A 120 -4.30 7.71 10.95
N ALA A 121 -4.12 8.72 11.78
CA ALA A 121 -3.81 8.58 13.19
C ALA A 121 -4.67 9.53 14.02
N LYS A 122 -4.98 9.17 15.27
CA LYS A 122 -5.62 10.09 16.20
C LYS A 122 -4.61 11.13 16.70
N ASP A 123 -4.95 12.39 16.61
CA ASP A 123 -4.19 13.49 17.21
C ASP A 123 -4.34 13.51 18.75
N ARG A 124 -3.74 14.50 19.41
CA ARG A 124 -3.83 14.67 20.87
C ARG A 124 -5.26 14.95 21.37
N SER A 125 -6.13 15.45 20.50
CA SER A 125 -7.53 15.72 20.78
C SER A 125 -8.43 14.52 20.46
N GLY A 126 -7.87 13.43 19.95
CA GLY A 126 -8.59 12.21 19.57
C GLY A 126 -9.21 12.23 18.18
N ASN A 127 -8.93 13.26 17.36
CA ASN A 127 -9.46 13.38 16.01
C ASN A 127 -8.62 12.58 15.01
N TRP A 128 -9.27 11.92 14.05
CA TRP A 128 -8.58 11.25 12.96
C TRP A 128 -7.99 12.25 11.96
N VAL A 129 -6.68 12.20 11.78
CA VAL A 129 -5.95 13.06 10.83
C VAL A 129 -5.20 12.18 9.84
N ASP A 130 -5.29 12.51 8.55
CA ASP A 130 -4.44 11.91 7.52
C ASP A 130 -2.98 12.28 7.83
N ILE A 131 -2.12 11.28 7.96
CA ILE A 131 -0.68 11.50 8.18
C ILE A 131 0.15 11.19 6.93
N GLU A 132 -0.50 10.72 5.87
CA GLU A 132 0.07 10.39 4.57
C GLU A 132 -0.73 11.05 3.43
N THR A 133 -0.07 11.25 2.28
CA THR A 133 -0.67 11.52 0.98
C THR A 133 -0.79 10.22 0.19
N PRO A 134 -1.86 10.02 -0.61
CA PRO A 134 -1.90 8.87 -1.51
C PRO A 134 -0.73 8.96 -2.50
N ILE A 135 -0.21 7.81 -2.92
CA ILE A 135 0.75 7.79 -4.02
C ILE A 135 -0.02 7.96 -5.33
N GLU A 136 0.41 8.90 -6.15
CA GLU A 136 -0.12 9.10 -7.50
C GLU A 136 1.00 8.81 -8.50
N TYR A 137 0.80 7.78 -9.32
CA TYR A 137 1.76 7.42 -10.37
C TYR A 137 1.34 8.04 -11.71
N TYR A 138 1.85 9.24 -12.01
CA TYR A 138 1.75 9.84 -13.34
C TYR A 138 2.88 9.35 -14.24
N CYS A 139 2.77 8.14 -14.79
CA CYS A 139 3.68 7.75 -15.87
C CYS A 139 2.91 7.17 -17.06
N ALA A 140 3.17 7.74 -18.24
CA ALA A 140 2.55 7.37 -19.51
C ALA A 140 3.07 6.03 -20.09
N THR A 141 3.54 5.12 -19.24
CA THR A 141 4.18 3.85 -19.64
C THR A 141 3.21 2.66 -19.63
N GLY A 142 1.91 2.88 -19.36
CA GLY A 142 0.90 1.82 -19.38
C GLY A 142 1.05 0.83 -18.22
N ALA A 143 1.32 1.36 -17.02
CA ALA A 143 1.36 0.58 -15.79
C ALA A 143 0.12 -0.33 -15.67
N ARG A 144 0.34 -1.63 -15.43
CA ARG A 144 -0.77 -2.57 -15.22
C ARG A 144 -1.37 -2.36 -13.85
N ASP A 145 -2.70 -2.38 -13.82
CA ASP A 145 -3.46 -2.34 -12.59
C ASP A 145 -3.22 -3.60 -11.77
N VAL A 146 -3.20 -3.43 -10.46
CA VAL A 146 -3.36 -4.50 -9.49
C VAL A 146 -4.85 -4.71 -9.28
N VAL A 147 -5.35 -5.87 -9.69
CA VAL A 147 -6.76 -6.22 -9.62
C VAL A 147 -6.92 -7.51 -8.82
N LEU A 148 -7.94 -7.55 -7.96
CA LEU A 148 -8.36 -8.76 -7.26
C LEU A 148 -9.57 -9.38 -7.96
N GLU A 149 -9.50 -10.67 -8.26
CA GLU A 149 -10.68 -11.46 -8.61
C GLU A 149 -11.57 -11.74 -7.38
N PRO A 150 -12.85 -12.13 -7.57
CA PRO A 150 -13.73 -12.53 -6.48
C PRO A 150 -13.06 -13.57 -5.55
N GLY A 151 -13.01 -13.25 -4.25
CA GLY A 151 -12.40 -14.11 -3.23
C GLY A 151 -10.86 -14.06 -3.15
N GLU A 152 -10.18 -13.35 -4.05
CA GLU A 152 -8.73 -13.16 -3.96
C GLU A 152 -8.34 -12.15 -2.86
N ILE A 153 -7.07 -12.26 -2.46
CA ILE A 153 -6.43 -11.36 -1.51
C ILE A 153 -5.14 -10.76 -2.09
N ALA A 154 -4.82 -9.57 -1.61
CA ALA A 154 -3.49 -8.99 -1.69
C ALA A 154 -2.89 -8.89 -0.29
N ILE A 155 -1.59 -9.19 -0.16
CA ILE A 155 -0.83 -8.93 1.06
C ILE A 155 0.21 -7.87 0.76
N ALA A 156 0.08 -6.72 1.43
CA ALA A 156 1.01 -5.62 1.36
C ALA A 156 1.73 -5.41 2.70
N LYS A 157 2.79 -4.61 2.68
CA LYS A 157 3.52 -4.21 3.88
C LYS A 157 3.25 -2.75 4.21
N LEU A 158 2.87 -2.50 5.45
CA LEU A 158 2.76 -1.16 6.03
C LEU A 158 4.05 -0.81 6.76
N ILE A 159 4.87 0.08 6.21
CA ILE A 159 6.13 0.49 6.84
C ILE A 159 5.82 1.28 8.12
N ARG A 160 6.48 0.94 9.22
CA ARG A 160 6.30 1.64 10.51
C ARG A 160 7.09 2.95 10.53
N TYR A 161 6.43 4.01 10.98
CA TYR A 161 7.09 5.29 11.20
C TYR A 161 7.97 5.25 12.44
N LYS A 162 8.94 6.17 12.47
CA LYS A 162 9.67 6.50 13.68
C LYS A 162 8.92 7.57 14.45
N GLY A 163 8.83 7.41 15.76
CA GLY A 163 8.40 8.47 16.65
C GLY A 163 8.11 7.98 18.06
N ASN A 164 7.77 8.93 18.94
CA ASN A 164 7.52 8.67 20.35
C ASN A 164 6.05 8.87 20.73
N PHE A 165 5.18 9.25 19.78
CA PHE A 165 3.76 9.43 20.03
C PHE A 165 3.00 8.15 19.71
N LYS A 166 2.61 7.42 20.76
CA LYS A 166 1.77 6.23 20.65
C LYS A 166 0.32 6.67 20.43
N THR A 167 -0.29 6.18 19.36
CA THR A 167 -1.68 6.53 19.03
C THR A 167 -2.40 5.41 18.30
N GLU A 168 -3.71 5.55 18.18
CA GLU A 168 -4.55 4.70 17.35
C GLU A 168 -4.45 5.16 15.89
N CYS A 169 -4.18 4.20 15.01
CA CYS A 169 -4.03 4.36 13.58
C CYS A 169 -5.11 3.53 12.86
N ARG A 170 -5.42 3.92 11.62
CA ARG A 170 -6.21 3.11 10.67
C ARG A 170 -5.76 3.43 9.25
N LEU A 171 -6.03 2.54 8.31
CA LEU A 171 -5.92 2.84 6.89
C LEU A 171 -7.25 3.37 6.38
N LYS A 172 -7.18 4.41 5.56
CA LYS A 172 -8.31 4.98 4.83
C LYS A 172 -8.08 4.75 3.34
N TYR A 173 -8.97 4.02 2.70
CA TYR A 173 -9.00 3.88 1.25
C TYR A 173 -10.10 4.77 0.68
N SER A 174 -9.76 5.65 -0.25
CA SER A 174 -10.69 6.64 -0.82
C SER A 174 -10.62 6.66 -2.34
N LYS A 175 -11.62 6.10 -3.02
CA LYS A 175 -11.66 6.06 -4.49
C LYS A 175 -13.06 6.41 -5.00
N TRP A 176 -13.13 7.26 -6.02
CA TRP A 176 -14.39 7.69 -6.67
C TRP A 176 -15.48 8.18 -5.69
N GLY A 177 -15.08 8.99 -4.70
CA GLY A 177 -16.01 9.59 -3.74
C GLY A 177 -16.51 8.63 -2.65
N ARG A 178 -16.01 7.39 -2.60
CA ARG A 178 -16.28 6.46 -1.49
C ARG A 178 -15.06 6.30 -0.61
N THR A 179 -15.30 6.10 0.67
CA THR A 179 -14.26 5.85 1.66
C THR A 179 -14.58 4.61 2.46
N LEU A 180 -13.58 3.77 2.66
CA LEU A 180 -13.63 2.64 3.58
C LEU A 180 -12.38 2.63 4.47
N TYR A 181 -12.48 1.92 5.59
CA TYR A 181 -11.45 1.93 6.61
C TYR A 181 -11.03 0.51 6.98
N SER A 182 -9.76 0.34 7.34
CA SER A 182 -9.32 -0.87 8.02
C SER A 182 -9.83 -0.95 9.47
N ASN A 183 -9.52 -2.04 10.16
CA ASN A 183 -9.53 -2.03 11.62
C ASN A 183 -8.57 -0.95 12.14
N SER A 184 -8.87 -0.45 13.34
CA SER A 184 -7.90 0.33 14.09
C SER A 184 -6.76 -0.55 14.62
N PHE A 185 -5.59 0.03 14.79
CA PHE A 185 -4.41 -0.60 15.38
C PHE A 185 -3.55 0.45 16.07
N THR A 186 -2.70 0.06 17.01
CA THR A 186 -1.81 0.99 17.70
C THR A 186 -0.43 1.00 17.04
N ASP A 187 0.14 2.18 16.81
CA ASP A 187 1.52 2.35 16.39
C ASP A 187 2.15 3.59 17.05
N TYR A 188 3.45 3.77 16.82
CA TYR A 188 4.19 4.98 17.16
C TYR A 188 4.42 5.81 15.90
N ILE A 189 4.16 7.11 16.00
CA ILE A 189 4.38 8.07 14.92
C ILE A 189 5.11 9.31 15.46
N ASP A 190 5.60 10.15 14.55
CA ASP A 190 6.09 11.48 14.94
C ASP A 190 4.90 12.46 14.98
N SER A 191 4.68 13.10 16.13
CA SER A 191 3.62 14.10 16.27
C SER A 191 3.73 15.29 15.30
N LYS A 192 4.92 15.55 14.73
CA LYS A 192 5.10 16.56 13.68
C LYS A 192 4.33 16.25 12.40
N GLN A 193 3.97 14.98 12.17
CA GLN A 193 3.13 14.58 11.04
C GLN A 193 1.72 15.20 11.12
N PHE A 194 1.24 15.64 12.29
CA PHE A 194 -0.03 16.38 12.40
C PHE A 194 0.09 17.86 12.02
N SER A 195 1.26 18.46 12.18
CA SER A 195 1.46 19.91 12.02
C SER A 195 1.82 20.34 10.60
N VAL A 196 2.19 19.40 9.73
CA VAL A 196 2.54 19.72 8.34
C VAL A 196 1.27 19.58 7.48
N PRO A 197 0.86 20.63 6.75
CA PRO A 197 -0.24 20.51 5.81
C PRO A 197 0.05 19.42 4.77
N ILE A 198 -0.93 18.57 4.49
CA ILE A 198 -0.87 17.69 3.32
C ILE A 198 -1.10 18.58 2.10
N ASN A 199 -0.03 18.94 1.41
CA ASN A 199 -0.13 19.77 0.22
C ASN A 199 -0.47 18.86 -0.98
N LYS A 200 -1.68 19.02 -1.54
CA LYS A 200 -2.16 18.23 -2.68
C LYS A 200 -1.69 18.78 -4.03
N ASP A 201 -1.03 19.93 -4.05
CA ASP A 201 -0.78 20.71 -5.27
C ASP A 201 0.66 20.57 -5.81
N ASN A 202 1.44 19.60 -5.34
CA ASN A 202 2.85 19.46 -5.70
C ASN A 202 3.17 18.13 -6.40
N TYR A 203 2.38 17.69 -7.39
CA TYR A 203 2.83 16.74 -8.42
C TYR A 203 2.09 16.97 -9.75
#